data_AF-A0A529QQF5-F1
#
_entry.id   AF-A0A529QQF5-F1
#
_cell.length_a   1.000
_cell.length_b   1.000
_cell.length_c   1.000
_cell.angle_alpha   90.00
_cell.angle_beta   90.00
_cell.angle_gamma   90.00
#
_symmetry.space_group_name_H-M   'P 1'
#
loop_
_entity.id
_entity.type
_entity.pdbx_description
1 polymer ?
#
loop_
_entity_poly.entity_id
_entity_poly.type
_entity_poly.pdbx_seq_one_letter_code
_entity_poly.pdbx_strand_id
1 'polypeptide(L)'
;VLVGRRAADTPTEFPPNVRVFSMWPHSAVMHAWRRSLFGVLPSVGPEACATVIMEAMASGKTVVATDIGGMPDLVDHGQTGLLVPSGNAPALANAMQTLLDDRALLASLEATSLAR
;
A
#
# COMPACT_ATOMS: atom_id res chain seq x y z
N VAL A 1 5.04 -6.27 -6.37
CA VAL A 1 5.30 -7.48 -5.55
C VAL A 1 4.14 -7.61 -4.59
N LEU A 2 3.59 -8.81 -4.40
CA LEU A 2 2.55 -9.08 -3.42
C LEU A 2 3.16 -9.91 -2.30
N VAL A 3 2.96 -9.50 -1.05
CA VAL A 3 3.45 -10.21 0.14
C VAL A 3 2.27 -10.38 1.08
N GLY A 4 1.99 -11.62 1.47
CA GLY A 4 0.85 -11.88 2.35
C GLY A 4 0.49 -13.34 2.44
N ARG A 5 -0.59 -13.62 3.17
CA ARG A 5 -1.20 -14.95 3.24
C ARG A 5 -2.09 -15.15 2.02
N ARG A 6 -2.11 -16.38 1.50
CA ARG A 6 -3.11 -16.79 0.51
C ARG A 6 -4.45 -16.97 1.22
N ALA A 7 -5.50 -16.43 0.63
CA ALA A 7 -6.89 -16.64 1.02
C ALA A 7 -7.60 -17.49 -0.06
N ALA A 8 -8.85 -17.89 0.20
CA ALA A 8 -9.62 -18.76 -0.68
C ALA A 8 -9.83 -18.17 -2.09
N ASP A 9 -9.83 -16.85 -2.20
CA ASP A 9 -9.99 -16.06 -3.42
C ASP A 9 -8.65 -15.65 -4.07
N THR A 10 -7.50 -16.09 -3.52
CA THR A 10 -6.19 -15.74 -4.10
C THR A 10 -5.96 -16.49 -5.42
N PRO A 11 -5.73 -15.79 -6.55
CA PRO A 11 -5.51 -16.41 -7.85
C PRO A 11 -4.37 -17.43 -7.84
N THR A 12 -4.52 -18.53 -8.58
CA THR A 12 -3.45 -19.52 -8.78
C THR A 12 -2.40 -19.05 -9.76
N GLU A 13 -2.78 -18.18 -10.69
CA GLU A 13 -1.92 -17.62 -11.73
C GLU A 13 -1.87 -16.09 -11.63
N PHE A 14 -0.70 -15.53 -11.96
CA PHE A 14 -0.46 -14.10 -11.95
C PHE A 14 0.24 -13.67 -13.24
N PRO A 15 0.08 -12.41 -13.67
CA PRO A 15 0.85 -11.86 -14.79
C PRO A 15 2.37 -12.03 -14.58
N PRO A 16 3.17 -12.14 -15.66
CA PRO A 16 4.60 -12.45 -15.56
C PRO A 16 5.42 -11.42 -14.79
N ASN A 17 4.93 -10.18 -14.68
CA ASN A 17 5.54 -9.10 -13.92
C ASN A 17 5.11 -9.05 -12.44
N VAL A 18 4.26 -9.97 -11.99
CA VAL A 18 3.78 -10.04 -10.61
C VAL A 18 4.50 -11.17 -9.87
N ARG A 19 5.24 -10.78 -8.83
CA ARG A 19 5.91 -11.71 -7.91
C ARG A 19 5.10 -11.79 -6.62
N VAL A 20 4.71 -13.00 -6.24
CA VAL A 20 3.93 -13.27 -5.02
C VAL A 20 4.78 -14.07 -4.05
N PHE A 21 4.89 -13.58 -2.82
CA PHE A 21 5.62 -14.24 -1.75
C PHE A 21 4.67 -14.53 -0.59
N SER A 22 4.56 -15.81 -0.24
CA SER A 22 3.91 -16.25 1.00
C SER A 22 4.95 -16.40 2.10
N MET A 23 4.63 -15.97 3.32
CA MET A 23 5.46 -16.16 4.52
C MET A 23 6.90 -15.66 4.33
N TRP A 24 7.08 -14.33 4.40
CA TRP A 24 8.39 -13.69 4.37
C TRP A 24 8.86 -13.27 5.76
N PRO A 25 10.16 -13.40 6.08
CA PRO A 25 10.72 -12.80 7.29
C PRO A 25 10.44 -11.29 7.30
N HIS A 26 10.04 -10.74 8.44
CA HIS A 26 9.74 -9.31 8.56
C HIS A 26 10.90 -8.41 8.12
N SER A 27 12.16 -8.82 8.36
CA SER A 27 13.34 -8.10 7.85
C SER A 27 13.40 -8.00 6.31
N ALA A 28 12.93 -9.04 5.61
CA ALA A 28 12.84 -9.04 4.16
C ALA A 28 11.74 -8.08 3.66
N VAL A 29 10.63 -7.97 4.40
CA VAL A 29 9.57 -6.98 4.14
C VAL A 29 10.12 -5.56 4.29
N MET A 30 10.83 -5.27 5.38
CA MET A 30 11.48 -3.96 5.57
C MET A 30 12.51 -3.63 4.48
N HIS A 31 13.26 -4.63 4.00
CA HIS A 31 14.13 -4.44 2.84
C HIS A 31 13.38 -4.22 1.52
N ALA A 32 12.21 -4.84 1.34
CA ALA A 32 11.37 -4.60 0.19
C ALA A 32 10.85 -3.16 0.16
N TRP A 33 10.45 -2.60 1.32
CA TRP A 33 10.01 -1.21 1.40
C TRP A 33 11.03 -0.22 0.83
N ARG A 34 12.31 -0.40 1.14
CA ARG A 34 13.40 0.44 0.59
C ARG A 34 13.52 0.40 -0.94
N ARG A 35 12.97 -0.63 -1.58
CA ARG A 35 13.00 -0.84 -3.04
C ARG A 35 11.64 -0.64 -3.70
N SER A 36 10.60 -0.31 -2.92
CA SER A 36 9.26 -0.02 -3.39
C SER A 36 9.10 1.47 -3.69
N LEU A 37 8.22 1.79 -4.63
CA LEU A 37 7.80 3.18 -4.89
C LEU A 37 6.77 3.63 -3.85
N PHE A 38 5.76 2.81 -3.60
CA PHE A 38 4.71 3.06 -2.61
C PHE A 38 4.08 1.73 -2.16
N GLY A 39 3.37 1.75 -1.02
CA GLY A 39 2.58 0.63 -0.52
C GLY A 39 1.16 0.62 -1.07
N VAL A 40 0.57 -0.57 -1.20
CA VAL A 40 -0.82 -0.73 -1.62
C VAL A 40 -1.52 -1.72 -0.68
N LEU A 41 -2.59 -1.29 -0.03
CA LEU A 41 -3.40 -2.12 0.87
C LEU A 41 -4.90 -1.99 0.51
N PRO A 42 -5.39 -2.79 -0.44
CA PRO A 42 -6.73 -2.65 -0.99
C PRO A 42 -7.75 -3.51 -0.23
N SER A 43 -7.82 -3.36 1.10
CA SER A 43 -8.60 -4.25 1.96
C SER A 43 -10.10 -4.07 1.76
N VAL A 44 -10.82 -5.19 1.67
CA VAL A 44 -12.28 -5.22 1.47
C VAL A 44 -13.07 -5.31 2.77
N GLY A 45 -12.39 -5.54 3.90
CA GLY A 45 -12.95 -5.57 5.24
C GLY A 45 -12.20 -4.63 6.18
N PRO A 46 -12.78 -4.32 7.36
CA PRO A 46 -12.16 -3.42 8.32
C PRO A 46 -10.87 -4.02 8.89
N GLU A 47 -9.85 -3.17 8.99
CA GLU A 47 -8.60 -3.47 9.68
C GLU A 47 -8.51 -2.65 10.97
N ALA A 48 -8.22 -3.33 12.09
CA ALA A 48 -8.03 -2.68 13.38
C ALA A 48 -6.61 -2.09 13.54
N CYS A 49 -5.62 -2.68 12.88
CA CYS A 49 -4.23 -2.23 12.94
C CYS A 49 -3.48 -2.65 11.67
N ALA A 50 -3.35 -1.74 10.72
CA ALA A 50 -2.63 -1.97 9.47
C ALA A 50 -1.12 -1.81 9.69
N THR A 51 -0.48 -2.77 10.36
CA THR A 51 0.97 -2.70 10.67
C THR A 51 1.82 -2.54 9.41
N VAL A 52 1.40 -3.14 8.30
CA VAL A 52 2.06 -3.03 7.00
C VAL A 52 2.09 -1.60 6.45
N ILE A 53 1.06 -0.79 6.75
CA ILE A 53 1.04 0.64 6.38
C ILE A 53 2.03 1.40 7.25
N MET A 54 2.02 1.18 8.56
CA MET A 54 2.98 1.81 9.47
C MET A 54 4.43 1.48 9.10
N GLU A 55 4.72 0.24 8.72
CA GLU A 55 6.04 -0.17 8.22
C GLU A 55 6.44 0.54 6.92
N ALA A 56 5.49 0.73 6.00
CA ALA A 56 5.72 1.48 4.76
C ALA A 56 6.04 2.94 5.06
N MET A 57 5.22 3.60 5.89
CA MET A 57 5.39 5.00 6.27
C MET A 57 6.70 5.22 7.04
N ALA A 58 7.03 4.34 7.99
CA ALA A 58 8.32 4.35 8.70
C ALA A 58 9.53 4.12 7.77
N SER A 59 9.31 3.51 6.60
CA SER A 59 10.32 3.35 5.54
C SER A 59 10.35 4.52 4.54
N GLY A 60 9.61 5.61 4.83
CA GLY A 60 9.47 6.78 3.98
C GLY A 60 8.66 6.53 2.72
N LYS A 61 7.68 5.60 2.78
CA LYS A 61 6.83 5.25 1.64
C LYS A 61 5.41 5.72 1.85
N THR A 62 4.94 6.51 0.88
CA THR A 62 3.51 6.78 0.75
C THR A 62 2.74 5.49 0.46
N VAL A 63 1.43 5.53 0.69
CA VAL A 63 0.56 4.37 0.58
C VAL A 63 -0.72 4.71 -0.19
N VAL A 64 -1.26 3.71 -0.89
CA VAL A 64 -2.64 3.71 -1.41
C VAL A 64 -3.41 2.65 -0.62
N ALA A 65 -4.40 3.06 0.15
CA ALA A 65 -5.19 2.16 0.99
C ALA A 65 -6.69 2.38 0.80
N THR A 66 -7.51 1.42 1.22
CA THR A 66 -8.97 1.59 1.19
C THR A 66 -9.47 2.41 2.37
N ASP A 67 -10.48 3.24 2.12
CA ASP A 67 -11.18 4.05 3.12
C ASP A 67 -12.15 3.17 3.93
N ILE A 68 -11.60 2.32 4.81
CA ILE A 68 -12.37 1.41 5.66
C ILE A 68 -11.66 1.13 6.98
N GLY A 69 -12.42 0.94 8.06
CA GLY A 69 -11.88 0.63 9.38
C GLY A 69 -11.00 1.75 9.92
N GLY A 70 -9.84 1.41 10.50
CA GLY A 70 -8.88 2.37 11.05
C GLY A 70 -7.94 3.02 10.04
N MET A 71 -8.16 2.83 8.73
CA MET A 71 -7.26 3.39 7.71
C MET A 71 -7.25 4.93 7.69
N PRO A 72 -8.38 5.64 7.82
CA PRO A 72 -8.40 7.11 7.88
C PRO A 72 -7.70 7.69 9.11
N ASP A 73 -7.58 6.91 10.19
CA ASP A 73 -6.83 7.32 11.38
C ASP A 73 -5.30 7.24 11.14
N LEU A 74 -4.87 6.35 10.25
CA LEU A 74 -3.46 6.15 9.90
C LEU A 74 -3.00 7.02 8.72
N VAL A 75 -3.85 7.19 7.72
CA VAL A 75 -3.53 7.85 6.44
C VAL A 75 -4.36 9.12 6.29
N ASP A 76 -3.70 10.26 6.30
CA ASP A 76 -4.30 11.53 5.89
C ASP A 76 -4.30 11.63 4.36
N HIS A 77 -5.51 11.60 3.79
CA HIS A 77 -5.75 11.58 2.36
C HIS A 77 -5.16 12.82 1.66
N GLY A 78 -4.32 12.59 0.66
CA GLY A 78 -3.66 13.65 -0.10
C GLY A 78 -2.49 14.31 0.62
N GLN A 79 -2.16 13.89 1.84
CA GLN A 79 -1.01 14.39 2.60
C GLN A 79 0.03 13.32 2.86
N THR A 80 -0.39 12.16 3.37
CA THR A 80 0.52 11.05 3.73
C THR A 80 0.34 9.81 2.87
N GLY A 81 -0.76 9.76 2.12
CA GLY A 81 -1.15 8.68 1.22
C GLY A 81 -2.44 9.00 0.49
N LEU A 82 -2.91 8.06 -0.33
CA LEU A 82 -4.19 8.13 -1.01
C LEU A 82 -5.14 7.09 -0.42
N LEU A 83 -6.39 7.52 -0.24
CA LEU A 83 -7.48 6.66 0.22
C LEU A 83 -8.46 6.49 -0.94
N VAL A 84 -8.90 5.25 -1.15
CA VAL A 84 -9.84 4.89 -2.21
C VAL A 84 -11.03 4.11 -1.65
N PRO A 85 -12.22 4.15 -2.28
CA PRO A 85 -13.35 3.36 -1.82
C PRO A 85 -13.04 1.84 -1.82
N SER A 86 -13.45 1.14 -0.77
CA SER A 86 -13.31 -0.32 -0.66
C SER A 86 -14.02 -1.03 -1.82
N GLY A 87 -13.38 -2.07 -2.36
CA GLY A 87 -13.90 -2.86 -3.50
C GLY A 87 -13.90 -2.13 -4.85
N ASN A 88 -13.40 -0.90 -4.93
CA ASN A 88 -13.37 -0.12 -6.17
C ASN A 88 -12.01 -0.26 -6.88
N ALA A 89 -11.87 -1.30 -7.69
CA ALA A 89 -10.65 -1.55 -8.46
C ALA A 89 -10.27 -0.42 -9.43
N PRO A 90 -11.21 0.23 -10.16
CA PRO A 90 -10.88 1.40 -10.97
C PRO A 90 -10.30 2.57 -10.17
N ALA A 91 -10.86 2.88 -9.00
CA ALA A 91 -10.33 3.94 -8.14
C ALA A 91 -8.93 3.62 -7.62
N LEU A 92 -8.70 2.36 -7.24
CA LEU A 92 -7.37 1.88 -6.83
C LEU A 92 -6.35 2.04 -7.96
N ALA A 93 -6.69 1.59 -9.17
CA ALA A 93 -5.81 1.69 -10.33
C ALA A 93 -5.48 3.15 -10.67
N ASN A 94 -6.48 4.04 -10.64
CA ASN A 94 -6.28 5.47 -10.89
C ASN A 94 -5.37 6.10 -9.83
N ALA A 95 -5.56 5.80 -8.54
CA ALA A 95 -4.70 6.32 -7.49
C ALA A 95 -3.24 5.84 -7.63
N MET A 96 -3.04 4.57 -7.99
CA MET A 96 -1.70 4.05 -8.29
C MET A 96 -1.08 4.75 -9.51
N GLN A 97 -1.87 4.96 -10.57
CA GLN A 97 -1.41 5.62 -11.79
C GLN A 97 -0.99 7.07 -11.52
N THR A 98 -1.77 7.83 -10.74
CA THR A 98 -1.43 9.19 -10.31
C THR A 98 -0.04 9.26 -9.66
N LEU A 99 0.29 8.32 -8.76
CA LEU A 99 1.60 8.28 -8.11
C LEU A 99 2.74 7.85 -9.05
N LEU A 100 2.43 7.05 -10.07
CA LEU A 100 3.41 6.64 -11.09
C LEU A 100 3.73 7.78 -12.06
N ASP A 101 2.73 8.60 -12.41
CA ASP A 101 2.86 9.68 -13.38
C ASP A 101 3.41 10.97 -12.75
N ASP A 102 3.03 11.28 -11.50
CA ASP A 102 3.47 12.49 -10.81
C ASP A 102 4.51 12.18 -9.72
N ARG A 103 5.79 12.25 -10.11
CA ARG A 103 6.93 12.04 -9.21
C ARG A 103 7.07 13.14 -8.15
N ALA A 104 6.59 14.36 -8.42
CA ALA A 104 6.64 15.45 -7.45
C ALA A 104 5.60 15.24 -6.35
N LEU A 105 4.39 14.83 -6.72
CA LEU A 105 3.37 14.41 -5.78
C LEU A 105 3.84 13.23 -4.94
N LEU A 106 4.39 12.19 -5.56
CA LEU A 106 4.93 11.03 -4.83
C LEU A 106 5.95 11.45 -3.76
N ALA A 107 6.93 12.28 -4.12
CA ALA A 107 7.96 12.74 -3.19
C ALA A 107 7.38 13.63 -2.07
N SER A 108 6.39 14.47 -2.38
CA SER A 108 5.67 15.29 -1.39
C SER A 108 4.96 14.44 -0.34
N LEU A 109 4.24 13.40 -0.80
CA LEU A 109 3.54 12.48 0.10
C LEU A 109 4.52 11.63 0.91
N GLU A 110 5.61 11.13 0.31
CA GLU A 110 6.66 10.37 1.01
C GLU A 110 7.30 11.20 2.14
N ALA A 111 7.58 12.49 1.90
CA ALA A 111 8.18 13.38 2.90
C ALA A 111 7.26 13.58 4.12
N THR A 112 5.96 13.73 3.89
CA THR A 112 4.96 13.90 4.96
C THR A 112 4.68 12.58 5.67
N SER A 113 4.64 11.48 4.91
CA SER A 113 4.43 10.12 5.42
C SER A 113 5.50 9.71 6.44
N LEU A 114 6.76 10.05 6.19
CA LEU A 114 7.88 9.78 7.10
C LEU A 114 7.82 10.60 8.41
N ALA A 115 7.16 11.75 8.38
CA ALA A 115 7.13 12.70 9.49
C ALA A 115 5.96 12.50 10.47
N ARG A 116 5.04 11.57 10.16
CA ARG A 116 3.88 11.21 11.00
C ARG A 116 4.26 10.13 12.02
#